data_AF-A0A2N3C7E6-F1
#
_entry.id   AF-A0A2N3C7E6-F1
#
_cell.length_a   1.000
_cell.length_b   1.000
_cell.length_c   1.000
_cell.angle_alpha   90.00
_cell.angle_beta   90.00
_cell.angle_gamma   90.00
#
_symmetry.space_group_name_H-M   'P 1'
#
loop_
_entity.id
_entity.type
_entity.pdbx_description
1 polymer ?
#
loop_
_entity_poly.entity_id
_entity_poly.type
_entity_poly.pdbx_seq_one_letter_code
_entity_poly.pdbx_strand_id
1 'polypeptide(L)' 'VRETVAVLREAGLAPLDVEGHGTAAEMRADGLEIGAEEEALMARALAENAVIVAQMTPLFDA' A
#
# COMPACT_ATOMS: atom_id res chain seq x y z
N VAL A 1 10.87 -0.47 -0.33
CA VAL A 1 10.92 0.90 0.24
C VAL A 1 11.70 1.88 -0.63
N ARG A 2 13.03 1.76 -0.82
CA ARG A 2 13.80 2.73 -1.64
C ARG A 2 13.28 2.90 -3.07
N GLU A 3 12.98 1.81 -3.76
CA GLU A 3 12.38 1.86 -5.10
C GLU A 3 10.98 2.45 -5.10
N THR A 4 10.15 2.11 -4.11
CA THR A 4 8.80 2.67 -3.96
C THR A 4 8.84 4.20 -3.82
N VAL A 5 9.76 4.74 -3.03
CA VAL A 5 9.96 6.19 -2.91
C VAL A 5 10.36 6.81 -4.26
N ALA A 6 11.23 6.14 -5.02
CA ALA A 6 11.67 6.64 -6.33
C ALA A 6 10.51 6.69 -7.33
N VAL A 7 9.70 5.63 -7.41
CA VAL A 7 8.51 5.58 -8.28
C VAL A 7 7.49 6.66 -7.91
N LEU A 8 7.23 6.88 -6.62
CA LEU A 8 6.31 7.92 -6.17
C LEU A 8 6.83 9.33 -6.51
N ARG A 9 8.14 9.57 -6.40
CA ARG A 9 8.75 10.85 -6.78
C ARG A 9 8.72 11.07 -8.30
N GLU A 10 8.96 10.04 -9.10
CA GLU A 10 8.84 10.11 -10.57
C GLU A 10 7.40 10.43 -10.99
N ALA A 11 6.42 9.91 -10.27
CA ALA A 11 5.00 10.24 -10.45
C ALA A 11 4.61 11.65 -9.94
N GLY A 12 5.57 12.46 -9.47
CA GLY A 12 5.33 13.82 -8.99
C GLY A 12 4.76 13.90 -7.57
N LEU A 13 4.73 12.79 -6.82
CA LEU A 13 4.28 12.78 -5.43
C LEU A 13 5.45 13.15 -4.49
N ALA A 14 5.11 13.70 -3.33
CA ALA A 14 6.06 14.04 -2.27
C ALA A 14 5.86 13.12 -1.05
N PRO A 15 6.27 11.84 -1.10
CA PRO A 15 6.09 10.93 0.03
C PRO A 15 6.94 11.39 1.22
N LEU A 16 6.30 11.53 2.38
CA LEU A 16 6.96 11.88 3.64
C LEU A 16 7.58 10.65 4.31
N ASP A 17 6.85 9.54 4.30
CA ASP A 17 7.30 8.25 4.82
C ASP A 17 6.73 7.08 4.00
N VAL A 18 7.46 5.97 3.94
CA VAL A 18 7.05 4.75 3.23
C VAL A 18 7.42 3.54 4.06
N GLU A 19 6.41 2.81 4.52
CA GLU A 19 6.55 1.57 5.26
C GLU A 19 6.17 0.36 4.38
N GLY A 20 6.65 -0.82 4.75
CA GLY A 20 6.28 -2.09 4.12
C GLY A 20 5.69 -3.03 5.15
N HIS A 21 4.44 -3.47 4.95
CA HIS A 21 3.68 -4.27 5.91
C HIS A 21 3.83 -5.80 5.72
N GLY A 22 4.87 -6.25 5.01
CA GLY A 22 5.09 -7.68 4.78
C GLY A 22 4.00 -8.34 3.95
N THR A 23 3.81 -9.63 4.14
CA THR A 23 2.82 -10.45 3.44
C THR A 23 1.51 -10.55 4.22
N ALA A 24 0.41 -10.87 3.52
CA ALA A 24 -0.89 -11.11 4.15
C ALA A 24 -0.84 -12.26 5.17
N ALA A 25 0.09 -13.22 5.04
CA ALA A 25 0.26 -14.30 6.00
C ALA A 25 0.89 -13.81 7.30
N GLU A 26 1.92 -12.96 7.21
CA GLU A 26 2.58 -12.35 8.37
C GLU A 26 1.62 -11.45 9.14
N MET A 27 0.87 -10.59 8.43
CA MET A 27 -0.12 -9.71 9.05
C MET A 27 -1.20 -10.49 9.82
N ARG A 28 -1.69 -11.60 9.26
CA ARG A 28 -2.66 -12.48 9.94
C ARG A 28 -2.04 -13.19 11.15
N ALA A 29 -0.77 -13.59 11.06
CA ALA A 29 -0.06 -14.20 12.19
C ALA A 29 0.11 -13.21 13.35
N ASP A 30 0.25 -11.91 13.04
CA ASP A 30 0.29 -10.81 14.01
C ASP A 30 -1.11 -10.42 14.54
N GLY A 31 -2.17 -11.10 14.10
CA GLY A 31 -3.55 -10.87 14.54
C GLY A 31 -4.24 -9.67 13.89
N LEU A 32 -3.69 -9.16 12.77
CA LEU A 32 -4.35 -8.10 11.99
C LEU A 32 -5.44 -8.70 11.09
N GLU A 33 -6.65 -8.11 11.15
CA GLU A 33 -7.70 -8.41 10.19
C GLU A 33 -7.47 -7.66 8.87
N ILE A 34 -7.48 -8.40 7.77
CA ILE A 34 -7.42 -7.87 6.41
C ILE A 34 -8.83 -7.99 5.82
N GLY A 35 -9.42 -6.85 5.45
CA GLY A 35 -10.75 -6.83 4.82
C GLY A 35 -10.74 -7.43 3.41
N ALA A 36 -11.91 -7.82 2.91
CA ALA A 36 -12.03 -8.47 1.60
C ALA A 36 -11.52 -7.61 0.42
N GLU A 37 -11.72 -6.29 0.48
CA GLU A 37 -11.20 -5.37 -0.55
C GLU A 37 -9.68 -5.30 -0.55
N GLU A 38 -9.07 -5.27 0.63
CA GLU A 38 -7.62 -5.23 0.79
C GLU A 38 -6.98 -6.55 0.39
N GLU A 39 -7.61 -7.68 0.72
CA GLU A 39 -7.17 -8.99 0.25
C GLU A 39 -7.20 -9.10 -1.29
N ALA A 40 -8.25 -8.59 -1.93
CA ALA A 40 -8.34 -8.54 -3.39
C ALA A 40 -7.23 -7.66 -4.00
N LEU A 41 -6.92 -6.54 -3.35
CA LEU A 41 -5.86 -5.62 -3.73
C LEU A 41 -4.48 -6.28 -3.66
N MET A 42 -4.19 -6.97 -2.55
CA MET A 42 -2.94 -7.70 -2.34
C MET A 42 -2.79 -8.88 -3.29
N ALA A 43 -3.87 -9.62 -3.56
CA ALA A 43 -3.87 -10.71 -4.53
C ALA A 43 -3.55 -10.22 -5.95
N ARG A 44 -4.10 -9.07 -6.33
CA ARG A 44 -3.78 -8.41 -7.61
C ARG A 44 -2.33 -7.96 -7.66
N ALA A 45 -1.82 -7.34 -6.60
CA ALA A 45 -0.42 -6.94 -6.47
C ALA A 45 0.54 -8.11 -6.72
N LEU A 46 0.24 -9.25 -6.10
CA LEU A 46 1.01 -10.48 -6.25
C LEU A 46 0.96 -11.02 -7.69
N ALA A 47 -0.21 -11.02 -8.32
CA ALA A 47 -0.39 -11.50 -9.69
C ALA A 47 0.33 -10.63 -10.73
N GLU A 48 0.40 -9.31 -10.49
CA GLU A 48 1.03 -8.33 -11.38
C GLU A 48 2.52 -8.10 -11.06
N ASN A 49 3.07 -8.79 -10.05
CA ASN A 49 4.41 -8.53 -9.50
C ASN A 49 4.62 -7.03 -9.20
N ALA A 50 3.58 -6.41 -8.64
CA ALA A 50 3.47 -4.97 -8.42
C ALA A 50 3.28 -4.65 -6.93
N VAL A 51 3.55 -3.41 -6.55
CA VAL A 51 3.27 -2.86 -5.21
C VAL A 51 2.06 -1.93 -5.33
N ILE A 52 1.04 -2.13 -4.50
CA ILE A 52 -0.11 -1.22 -4.47
C ILE A 52 0.20 -0.07 -3.50
N VAL A 53 0.06 1.17 -3.98
CA VAL A 53 0.15 2.38 -3.15
C VAL A 53 -1.16 3.13 -3.26
N ALA A 54 -1.85 3.31 -2.14
CA ALA A 54 -3.06 4.11 -2.06
C ALA A 54 -2.80 5.39 -1.26
N GLN A 55 -2.99 6.55 -1.91
CA GLN A 55 -3.05 7.84 -1.23
C GLN A 55 -4.49 8.33 -1.30
N MET A 56 -5.12 8.55 -0.15
CA MET A 56 -6.43 9.20 -0.07
C MET A 56 -6.32 10.44 0.81
N THR A 57 -6.68 11.60 0.26
CA THR A 57 -6.78 12.86 1.01
C THR A 57 -8.25 13.28 0.99
N PRO A 58 -9.01 13.01 2.06
CA PRO A 58 -10.40 13.44 2.12
C PRO A 58 -10.46 14.95 2.35
N LEU A 59 -11.23 15.65 1.51
CA LEU A 59 -11.55 17.07 1.68
C LEU A 59 -12.83 17.18 2.52
N PHE A 60 -12.84 18.10 3.48
CA PHE A 60 -14.05 18.51 4.19
C PHE A 60 -14.19 20.03 4.07
N ASP A 61 -15.38 20.49 3.70
CA ASP A 61 -15.74 21.91 3.72
C ASP A 61 -16.10 22.35 5.14
N ALA A 62 -15.92 23.65 5.41
CA ALA A 62 -16.65 24.38 6.45
C ALA A 62 -17.53 25.44 5.81
#